data_AF-A0A9E6VRE7-F1
#
_entry.id   AF-A0A9E6VRE7-F1
#
_cell.length_a   1.000
_cell.length_b   1.000
_cell.length_c   1.000
_cell.angle_alpha   90.00
_cell.angle_beta   90.00
_cell.angle_gamma   90.00
#
_symmetry.space_group_name_H-M   'P 1'
#
loop_
_entity.id
_entity.type
_entity.pdbx_description
1 polymer ?
#
loop_
_entity_poly.entity_id
_entity_poly.type
_entity_poly.pdbx_seq_one_letter_code
_entity_poly.pdbx_strand_id
1 'polypeptide(L)'
;MSKIKFGTDGWRAIIAKDFTVENVARVTEATAAWLKKNFEKPSVVVGHDCRFAGELFAETVAKVLASQGIKVYLAKNFVATALRWASSLPPATTRHPTTGIN
;
A
#
# COMPACT_ATOMS: atom_id res chain seq x y z
N MET A 1 4.07 6.53 23.77
CA MET A 1 5.03 6.14 22.71
C MET A 1 5.17 4.62 22.71
N SER A 2 4.45 3.92 21.84
CA SER A 2 4.53 2.45 21.73
C SER A 2 5.83 2.05 21.02
N LYS A 3 6.45 0.96 21.48
CA LYS A 3 7.70 0.45 20.90
C LYS A 3 7.39 -0.31 19.60
N ILE A 4 7.80 0.24 18.46
CA ILE A 4 7.67 -0.42 17.15
C ILE A 4 8.81 -1.45 17.01
N LYS A 5 8.48 -2.70 16.69
CA LYS A 5 9.46 -3.78 16.48
C LYS A 5 9.25 -4.41 15.10
N PHE A 6 10.25 -4.31 14.24
CA PHE A 6 10.27 -4.97 12.92
C PHE A 6 10.85 -6.38 13.06
N GLY A 7 10.13 -7.38 12.56
CA GLY A 7 10.62 -8.75 12.36
C GLY A 7 10.91 -9.04 10.89
N THR A 8 11.11 -10.31 10.56
CA THR A 8 11.35 -10.78 9.17
C THR A 8 10.17 -10.47 8.25
N ASP A 9 8.94 -10.54 8.76
CA ASP A 9 7.71 -10.21 8.02
C ASP A 9 7.26 -8.75 8.21
N GLY A 10 8.17 -7.86 8.60
CA GLY A 10 7.86 -6.46 8.88
C GLY A 10 7.33 -6.22 10.29
N TRP A 11 6.58 -5.13 10.47
CA TRP A 11 6.01 -4.73 11.76
C TRP A 11 4.65 -5.38 11.99
N ARG A 12 4.52 -6.14 13.08
CA ARG A 12 3.27 -6.74 13.54
C ARG A 12 2.86 -6.12 14.86
N ALA A 13 1.61 -5.71 14.98
CA ALA A 13 1.05 -5.08 16.17
C ALA A 13 -0.47 -5.35 16.29
N ILE A 14 -1.01 -5.17 17.49
CA ILE A 14 -2.43 -5.34 17.77
C ILE A 14 -3.19 -4.08 17.33
N ILE A 15 -4.21 -4.26 16.49
CA ILE A 15 -5.08 -3.17 15.99
C ILE A 15 -5.70 -2.44 17.18
N ALA A 16 -5.71 -1.10 17.12
CA ALA A 16 -6.22 -0.18 18.14
C ALA A 16 -5.46 -0.15 19.48
N LYS A 17 -4.43 -0.99 19.67
CA LYS A 17 -3.51 -0.90 20.82
C LYS A 17 -2.16 -0.31 20.39
N ASP A 18 -1.51 -0.96 19.45
CA ASP A 18 -0.18 -0.58 18.97
C ASP A 18 -0.19 -0.27 17.47
N PHE A 19 -1.11 -0.88 16.72
CA PHE A 19 -1.33 -0.59 15.30
C PHE A 19 -2.42 0.48 15.16
N THR A 20 -2.00 1.74 15.28
CA THR A 20 -2.83 2.94 15.17
C THR A 20 -2.48 3.72 13.90
N VAL A 21 -3.39 4.59 13.45
CA VAL A 21 -3.19 5.46 12.28
C VAL A 21 -1.93 6.32 12.44
N GLU A 22 -1.69 6.84 13.64
CA GLU A 22 -0.50 7.63 13.96
C GLU A 22 0.80 6.83 13.80
N ASN A 23 0.86 5.61 14.36
CA ASN A 23 2.05 4.78 14.24
C ASN A 23 2.28 4.32 12.80
N VAL A 24 1.21 4.04 12.05
CA VAL A 24 1.30 3.71 10.62
C VAL A 24 1.82 4.89 9.81
N ALA A 25 1.33 6.11 10.08
CA ALA A 25 1.84 7.32 9.43
C ALA A 25 3.33 7.51 9.70
N ARG A 26 3.77 7.37 10.96
CA ARG A 26 5.17 7.49 11.35
C ARG A 26 6.08 6.48 10.65
N VAL A 27 5.66 5.22 10.55
CA VAL A 27 6.40 4.20 9.79
C VAL A 27 6.46 4.59 8.31
N THR A 28 5.35 5.06 7.76
CA THR A 28 5.26 5.46 6.36
C THR A 28 6.18 6.63 6.03
N GLU A 29 6.30 7.62 6.91
CA GLU A 29 7.24 8.73 6.74
C GLU A 29 8.69 8.24 6.71
N ALA A 30 9.06 7.32 7.61
CA ALA A 30 10.39 6.71 7.60
C ALA A 30 10.64 5.92 6.30
N THR A 31 9.63 5.18 5.82
CA THR A 31 9.71 4.49 4.52
C THR A 31 9.83 5.47 3.35
N ALA A 32 9.11 6.59 3.37
CA ALA A 32 9.18 7.63 2.34
C ALA A 32 10.58 8.24 2.27
N ALA A 33 11.17 8.58 3.42
CA ALA A 33 12.53 9.09 3.51
C ALA A 33 13.55 8.07 2.98
N TRP A 34 13.38 6.79 3.31
CA TRP A 34 14.22 5.73 2.78
C TRP A 34 14.08 5.57 1.26
N LEU A 35 12.85 5.61 0.73
CA LEU A 35 12.60 5.51 -0.72
C LEU A 35 13.25 6.66 -1.49
N LYS A 36 13.11 7.90 -1.01
CA LYS A 36 13.75 9.08 -1.64
C LYS A 36 15.28 9.00 -1.64
N LYS A 37 15.88 8.35 -0.64
CA LYS A 37 17.33 8.19 -0.55
C LYS A 37 17.87 7.15 -1.54
N ASN A 38 17.09 6.11 -1.84
CA ASN A 38 17.54 4.97 -2.64
C ASN A 38 17.08 5.01 -4.11
N PHE A 39 16.05 5.81 -4.44
CA PHE A 39 15.46 5.89 -5.77
C PHE A 39 15.18 7.34 -6.18
N GLU A 40 15.51 7.72 -7.41
CA GLU A 40 15.27 9.08 -7.93
C GLU A 40 13.79 9.37 -8.23
N LYS A 41 13.04 8.35 -8.69
CA LYS A 41 11.60 8.43 -8.98
C LYS A 41 10.85 7.25 -8.36
N PRO A 42 10.67 7.23 -7.02
CA PRO A 42 10.02 6.12 -6.35
C PRO A 42 8.54 6.05 -6.69
N SER A 43 8.06 4.82 -6.93
CA SER A 43 6.64 4.51 -7.02
C SER A 43 6.30 3.31 -6.15
N VAL A 44 5.19 3.37 -5.43
CA VAL A 44 4.78 2.34 -4.46
C VAL A 44 3.38 1.86 -4.77
N VAL A 45 3.16 0.55 -4.66
CA VAL A 45 1.83 -0.05 -4.68
C VAL A 45 1.43 -0.36 -3.25
N VAL A 46 0.26 0.11 -2.83
CA VAL A 46 -0.29 -0.12 -1.50
C VAL A 46 -1.53 -0.99 -1.65
N GLY A 47 -1.52 -2.14 -0.97
CA GLY A 47 -2.66 -3.02 -0.85
C GLY A 47 -2.90 -3.38 0.61
N HIS A 48 -4.14 -3.71 0.95
CA HIS A 48 -4.49 -4.22 2.28
C HIS A 48 -5.21 -5.57 2.18
N ASP A 49 -5.07 -6.33 3.25
CA ASP A 49 -5.81 -7.56 3.49
C ASP A 49 -7.21 -7.26 4.07
N CYS A 50 -8.11 -8.24 4.11
CA CYS A 50 -9.48 -8.16 4.63
C CYS A 50 -9.60 -7.94 6.15
N ARG A 51 -8.51 -7.57 6.84
CA ARG A 51 -8.53 -7.33 8.28
C ARG A 51 -9.24 -6.02 8.60
N PHE A 52 -9.81 -5.97 9.81
CA PHE A 52 -10.52 -4.81 10.32
C PHE A 52 -9.70 -3.52 10.14
N ALA A 53 -10.34 -2.47 9.59
CA ALA A 53 -9.74 -1.18 9.25
C ALA A 53 -8.56 -1.21 8.25
N GLY A 54 -8.35 -2.30 7.51
CA GLY A 54 -7.28 -2.41 6.50
C GLY A 54 -7.30 -1.30 5.45
N GLU A 55 -8.49 -0.95 4.96
CA GLU A 55 -8.69 0.14 3.99
C GLU A 55 -8.27 1.50 4.56
N LEU A 56 -8.68 1.82 5.78
CA LEU A 56 -8.32 3.06 6.48
C LEU A 56 -6.80 3.21 6.61
N PHE A 57 -6.10 2.12 6.96
CA PHE A 57 -4.65 2.14 7.05
C PHE A 57 -3.98 2.30 5.69
N ALA A 58 -4.46 1.59 4.66
CA ALA A 58 -3.92 1.73 3.31
C ALA A 58 -4.11 3.15 2.74
N GLU A 59 -5.27 3.75 2.96
CA GLU A 59 -5.50 5.15 2.62
C GLU A 59 -4.56 6.09 3.35
N THR A 60 -4.34 5.86 4.65
CA THR A 60 -3.42 6.69 5.45
C THR A 60 -2.00 6.62 4.88
N VAL A 61 -1.52 5.41 4.59
CA VAL A 61 -0.20 5.19 3.96
C VAL A 61 -0.13 5.93 2.61
N ALA A 62 -1.17 5.80 1.79
CA ALA A 62 -1.22 6.45 0.48
C ALA A 62 -1.20 7.99 0.61
N LYS A 63 -1.96 8.56 1.54
CA LYS A 63 -1.99 10.01 1.81
C LYS A 63 -0.62 10.53 2.25
N VAL A 64 0.06 9.82 3.15
CA VAL A 64 1.40 10.21 3.64
C VAL A 64 2.46 10.09 2.54
N LEU A 65 2.45 9.03 1.74
CA LEU A 65 3.38 8.89 0.62
C LEU A 65 3.13 9.93 -0.48
N ALA A 66 1.87 10.23 -0.77
CA ALA A 66 1.48 11.25 -1.74
C ALA A 66 1.87 12.66 -1.28
N SER A 67 1.73 12.99 0.01
CA SER A 67 2.19 14.29 0.56
C SER A 67 3.71 14.45 0.47
N GLN A 68 4.44 13.34 0.43
CA GLN A 68 5.88 13.32 0.20
C GLN A 68 6.27 13.38 -1.28
N GLY A 69 5.31 13.46 -2.21
CA GLY A 69 5.57 13.54 -3.66
C GLY A 69 5.94 12.20 -4.30
N ILE A 70 5.65 11.07 -3.63
CA ILE A 70 5.87 9.72 -4.16
C ILE A 70 4.64 9.28 -4.94
N LYS A 71 4.83 8.64 -6.10
CA LYS A 71 3.71 8.12 -6.87
C LYS A 71 3.14 6.86 -6.20
N VAL A 72 1.89 6.91 -5.78
CA VAL A 72 1.22 5.79 -5.09
C VAL A 72 0.12 5.20 -5.95
N TYR A 73 0.09 3.88 -6.05
CA TYR A 73 -1.02 3.12 -6.63
C TYR A 73 -1.75 2.38 -5.50
N LEU A 74 -2.96 2.81 -5.18
CA LEU A 74 -3.80 2.16 -4.18
C LEU A 74 -4.68 1.11 -4.86
N ALA A 75 -4.60 -0.14 -4.42
CA ALA A 75 -5.48 -1.19 -4.89
C ALA A 75 -6.90 -0.96 -4.35
N LYS A 76 -7.90 -0.95 -5.24
CA LYS A 76 -9.30 -0.64 -4.92
C LYS A 76 -10.06 -1.80 -4.26
N ASN A 77 -9.51 -3.01 -4.35
CA ASN A 77 -10.08 -4.25 -3.79
C ASN A 77 -9.06 -4.89 -2.86
N PHE A 78 -9.54 -5.66 -1.88
CA PHE A 78 -8.69 -6.45 -0.98
C PHE A 78 -7.67 -7.26 -1.77
N VAL A 79 -6.40 -7.07 -1.45
CA VAL A 79 -5.29 -7.79 -2.09
C VAL A 79 -4.86 -8.87 -1.13
N ALA A 80 -5.17 -10.13 -1.46
CA ALA A 80 -4.54 -11.25 -0.78
C ALA A 80 -3.01 -11.07 -0.87
N THR A 81 -2.31 -11.29 0.23
CA THR A 81 -0.89 -10.98 0.51
C THR A 81 0.14 -11.39 -0.57
N ALA A 82 -0.26 -12.09 -1.63
CA ALA A 82 0.58 -12.56 -2.73
C ALA A 82 0.89 -11.54 -3.86
N LEU A 83 0.76 -10.22 -3.64
CA LEU A 83 1.20 -9.24 -4.66
C LEU A 83 2.72 -9.06 -4.62
N ARG A 84 3.41 -9.98 -5.29
CA ARG A 84 4.81 -9.89 -5.70
C ARG A 84 4.99 -8.75 -6.72
N TRP A 85 6.16 -8.11 -6.71
CA TRP A 85 6.59 -7.06 -7.65
C TRP A 85 6.25 -7.42 -9.10
N ALA A 86 5.37 -6.65 -9.75
CA ALA A 86 5.05 -6.79 -11.17
C ALA A 86 5.81 -5.71 -11.95
N SER A 87 6.99 -6.04 -12.46
CA SER A 87 7.81 -5.17 -13.31
C SER A 87 7.32 -5.09 -14.76
N SER A 88 6.20 -5.74 -15.11
CA SER A 88 5.54 -5.52 -16.40
C SER A 88 4.07 -5.95 -16.33
N LEU A 89 3.16 -5.04 -16.62
CA LEU A 89 1.79 -5.38 -17.03
C LEU A 89 1.53 -4.66 -18.36
N PRO A 90 1.17 -5.38 -19.44
CA PRO A 90 0.68 -4.74 -20.64
C PRO A 90 -0.68 -4.06 -20.36
N PRO A 91 -1.03 -2.99 -21.10
CA PRO A 91 -2.25 -2.24 -20.85
C PRO A 91 -3.49 -3.14 -21.03
N ALA A 92 -4.28 -3.24 -19.96
CA ALA A 92 -5.54 -3.97 -19.94
C ALA A 92 -6.50 -3.39 -20.98
N THR A 93 -6.61 -4.06 -22.12
CA THR A 93 -7.64 -3.76 -23.12
C THR A 93 -8.95 -4.32 -22.60
N THR A 94 -9.82 -3.42 -22.14
CA THR A 94 -11.18 -3.72 -21.69
C THR A 94 -11.98 -4.19 -22.91
N ARG A 95 -12.14 -5.50 -23.10
CA ARG A 95 -13.15 -6.01 -24.04
C ARG A 95 -14.51 -5.94 -23.36
N HIS A 96 -15.27 -4.90 -23.72
CA HIS A 96 -16.72 -4.87 -23.63
C HIS A 96 -17.29 -6.07 -24.43
N PRO A 97 -18.19 -6.90 -23.87
CA PRO A 97 -19.01 -7.77 -24.70
C PRO A 97 -20.22 -6.97 -25.20
N THR A 98 -20.11 -6.37 -26.39
CA THR A 98 -21.26 -5.93 -27.18
C THR A 98 -21.87 -7.13 -27.90
N THR A 99 -23.14 -7.40 -27.58
CA THR A 99 -24.26 -7.83 -28.45
C THR A 99 -24.00 -8.53 -29.80
N GLY A 100 -24.74 -9.63 -30.01
CA GLY A 100 -25.13 -10.21 -31.30
C GLY A 100 -24.13 -11.23 -31.83
N ILE A 101 -24.52 -12.47 -32.14
CA ILE A 101 -25.16 -13.01 -33.37
C ILE A 101 -25.10 -14.55 -33.11
N ASN A 102 -26.04 -15.46 -33.39
CA ASN A 102 -27.00 -15.71 -34.47
C ASN A 102 -28.06 -16.68 -33.92
#